data_AF-A0A8T0AXM2-F1
#
_entry.id   AF-A0A8T0AXM2-F1
#
_cell.length_a   1.000
_cell.length_b   1.000
_cell.length_c   1.000
_cell.angle_alpha   90.00
_cell.angle_beta   90.00
_cell.angle_gamma   90.00
#
_symmetry.space_group_name_H-M   'P 1'
#
loop_
_entity.id
_entity.type
_entity.pdbx_description
1 polymer ?
#
loop_
_entity_poly.entity_id
_entity_poly.type
_entity_poly.pdbx_seq_one_letter_code
_entity_poly.pdbx_strand_id
1 'polypeptide(L)'
;MEVKAMAEHLIAVALLWLSVLLCCACTLGSEISFVTCGSVVKLLNVKHNVRLHSHDVRYGSGSGQQSVTGVTTVEDSNSYWSVRGTSGIGCHRGTPVRCGQNIRLTHTNTGRNLHSHYFASPLSSNQEVSAFGEDGEGDHLDEWTVLCGGSVWQRDESVRFQHTATEALLSVTGEQYGRPIHGQREVHAMTSSSQHSYWKAMEGIFMKPSETGHKDFSSSIHTEF
;
A
#
# COMPACT_ATOMS: atom_id res chain seq x y z
N MET A 1 17.29 48.17 -42.47
CA MET A 1 18.05 47.23 -41.62
C MET A 1 17.33 46.97 -40.31
N GLU A 2 16.86 48.00 -39.61
CA GLU A 2 16.15 47.91 -38.32
C GLU A 2 14.94 46.96 -38.30
N VAL A 3 14.05 47.03 -39.30
CA VAL A 3 12.81 46.23 -39.33
C VAL A 3 13.08 44.72 -39.46
N LYS A 4 14.16 44.34 -40.15
CA LYS A 4 14.54 42.93 -40.35
C LYS A 4 15.08 42.31 -39.05
N ALA A 5 15.90 43.07 -38.31
CA ALA A 5 16.43 42.64 -37.02
C ALA A 5 15.32 42.47 -35.97
N MET A 6 14.32 43.36 -35.95
CA MET A 6 13.16 43.22 -35.06
C MET A 6 12.33 41.97 -35.37
N ALA A 7 12.11 41.66 -36.65
CA ALA A 7 11.36 40.47 -37.06
C ALA A 7 12.11 39.18 -36.69
N GLU A 8 13.41 39.12 -36.91
CA GLU A 8 14.26 37.97 -36.53
C GLU A 8 14.26 37.76 -35.00
N HIS A 9 14.29 38.84 -34.22
CA HIS A 9 14.26 38.77 -32.76
C HIS A 9 12.90 38.29 -32.22
N LEU A 10 11.79 38.72 -32.84
CA LEU A 10 10.44 38.27 -32.49
C LEU A 10 10.23 36.79 -32.82
N ILE A 11 10.74 36.32 -33.96
CA ILE A 11 10.68 34.91 -34.36
C ILE A 11 11.51 34.05 -33.41
N ALA A 12 12.72 34.48 -33.05
CA ALA A 12 13.57 33.75 -32.10
C ALA A 12 12.91 33.63 -30.70
N VAL A 13 12.28 34.69 -30.22
CA VAL A 13 11.52 34.68 -28.96
C VAL A 13 10.32 33.74 -29.07
N ALA A 14 9.53 33.80 -30.15
CA ALA A 14 8.40 32.91 -30.36
C ALA A 14 8.80 31.43 -30.43
N LEU A 15 9.90 31.09 -31.09
CA LEU A 15 10.45 29.74 -31.15
C LEU A 15 10.95 29.26 -29.78
N LEU A 16 11.51 30.15 -28.96
CA LEU A 16 11.92 29.84 -27.59
C LEU A 16 10.71 29.56 -26.68
N TRP A 17 9.65 30.36 -26.78
CA TRP A 17 8.42 30.09 -26.02
C TRP A 17 7.74 28.80 -26.49
N LEU A 18 7.74 28.53 -27.80
CA LEU A 18 7.18 27.30 -28.35
C LEU A 18 7.99 26.07 -27.92
N SER A 19 9.31 26.15 -27.87
CA SER A 19 10.16 25.05 -27.40
C SER A 19 10.03 24.81 -25.89
N VAL A 20 9.86 25.86 -25.08
CA VAL A 20 9.55 25.74 -23.65
C VAL A 20 8.18 25.10 -23.43
N LEU A 21 7.15 25.52 -24.18
CA LEU A 21 5.82 24.91 -24.14
C LEU A 21 5.83 23.44 -24.57
N LEU A 22 6.57 23.11 -25.63
CA LEU A 22 6.70 21.75 -26.14
C LEU A 22 7.48 20.86 -25.16
N CYS A 23 8.55 21.37 -24.56
CA CYS A 23 9.33 20.66 -23.54
C CYS A 23 8.51 20.41 -22.26
N CYS A 24 7.67 21.37 -21.86
CA CYS A 24 6.77 21.23 -20.71
C CYS A 24 5.65 20.21 -20.94
N ALA A 25 5.24 19.98 -22.19
CA ALA A 25 4.28 18.92 -22.55
C ALA A 25 4.93 17.52 -22.58
N CYS A 26 6.25 17.41 -22.72
CA CYS A 26 6.96 16.14 -22.85
C CYS A 26 7.36 15.49 -21.51
N THR A 27 7.09 16.11 -20.36
CA THR A 27 7.47 15.55 -19.04
C THR A 27 6.37 14.73 -18.36
N LEU A 28 5.32 14.29 -19.08
CA LEU A 28 4.41 13.27 -18.55
C LEU A 28 5.10 11.90 -18.60
N GLY A 29 5.99 11.66 -17.64
CA GLY A 29 6.32 10.29 -17.27
C GLY A 29 5.02 9.56 -16.95
N SER A 30 4.81 8.38 -17.53
CA SER A 30 3.65 7.53 -17.22
C SER A 30 3.59 7.28 -15.72
N GLU A 31 2.74 8.04 -15.02
CA GLU A 31 2.47 7.80 -13.60
C GLU A 31 1.87 6.40 -13.46
N ILE A 32 2.47 5.56 -12.61
CA ILE A 32 1.87 4.29 -12.24
C ILE A 32 0.57 4.61 -11.50
N SER A 33 -0.60 4.28 -12.07
CA SER A 33 -1.90 4.67 -11.51
C SER A 33 -2.47 3.64 -10.51
N PHE A 34 -1.96 2.41 -10.51
CA PHE A 34 -2.47 1.31 -9.70
C PHE A 34 -1.40 0.67 -8.81
N VAL A 35 -1.82 0.00 -7.75
CA VAL A 35 -0.94 -0.72 -6.84
C VAL A 35 -0.58 -2.08 -7.46
N THR A 36 0.70 -2.43 -7.40
CA THR A 36 1.23 -3.70 -7.90
C THR A 36 1.83 -4.53 -6.78
N CYS A 37 1.80 -5.85 -6.95
CA CYS A 37 2.55 -6.79 -6.13
C CYS A 37 4.03 -6.39 -6.05
N GLY A 38 4.63 -6.51 -4.88
CA GLY A 38 5.99 -6.07 -4.57
C GLY A 38 6.13 -4.57 -4.30
N SER A 39 5.07 -3.77 -4.42
CA SER A 39 5.10 -2.38 -3.97
C SER A 39 5.21 -2.29 -2.45
N VAL A 40 5.89 -1.26 -1.97
CA VAL A 40 6.01 -0.93 -0.54
C VAL A 40 5.28 0.38 -0.31
N VAL A 41 4.23 0.37 0.49
CA VAL A 41 3.30 1.51 0.66
C VAL A 41 3.04 1.78 2.12
N LYS A 42 2.60 3.01 2.42
CA LYS A 42 1.91 3.33 3.68
C LYS A 42 0.41 3.25 3.45
N LEU A 43 -0.33 2.72 4.41
CA LEU A 43 -1.79 2.66 4.37
C LEU A 43 -2.37 3.69 5.31
N LEU A 44 -3.00 4.72 4.75
CA LEU A 44 -3.63 5.80 5.50
C LEU A 44 -5.10 5.47 5.75
N ASN A 45 -5.53 5.41 7.01
CA ASN A 45 -6.95 5.40 7.35
C ASN A 45 -7.56 6.76 7.03
N VAL A 46 -8.56 6.79 6.15
CA VAL A 46 -9.12 8.04 5.59
C VAL A 46 -9.83 8.86 6.66
N LYS A 47 -10.56 8.22 7.57
CA LYS A 47 -11.36 8.91 8.59
C LYS A 47 -10.50 9.49 9.70
N HIS A 48 -9.49 8.75 10.16
CA HIS A 48 -8.70 9.10 11.35
C HIS A 48 -7.36 9.73 11.04
N ASN A 49 -6.98 9.78 9.76
CA ASN A 49 -5.72 10.35 9.29
C ASN A 49 -4.49 9.76 10.01
N VAL A 50 -4.50 8.43 10.18
CA VAL A 50 -3.39 7.66 10.77
C VAL A 50 -2.91 6.61 9.79
N ARG A 51 -1.60 6.34 9.80
CA ARG A 51 -0.95 5.32 9.00
C ARG A 51 -0.88 4.01 9.78
N LEU A 52 -1.17 2.91 9.09
CA LEU A 52 -0.97 1.57 9.61
C LEU A 52 0.51 1.40 9.99
N HIS A 53 0.76 0.90 11.18
CA HIS A 53 2.07 0.90 11.80
C HIS A 53 2.26 -0.34 12.68
N SER A 54 3.50 -0.84 12.76
CA SER A 54 3.87 -1.94 13.66
C SER A 54 5.28 -1.72 14.19
N HIS A 55 5.66 -2.37 15.27
CA HIS A 55 6.94 -2.17 15.96
C HIS A 55 7.19 -3.31 16.94
N ASP A 56 8.36 -3.35 17.59
CA ASP A 56 8.71 -4.41 18.53
C ASP A 56 8.11 -4.22 19.93
N VAL A 57 6.79 -4.05 20.00
CA VAL A 57 5.98 -4.11 21.23
C VAL A 57 4.87 -5.12 20.98
N ARG A 58 4.56 -5.90 22.01
CA ARG A 58 3.53 -6.94 21.96
C ARG A 58 2.31 -6.51 22.75
N TYR A 59 1.15 -7.05 22.40
CA TYR A 59 -0.03 -6.92 23.24
C TYR A 59 0.19 -7.59 24.59
N GLY A 60 -0.29 -6.95 25.66
CA GLY A 60 -0.33 -7.53 27.00
C GLY A 60 -1.61 -8.34 27.28
N SER A 61 -2.52 -8.40 26.29
CA SER A 61 -3.81 -9.08 26.32
C SER A 61 -4.03 -9.79 24.99
N GLY A 62 -5.19 -10.43 24.82
CA GLY A 62 -5.55 -11.10 23.56
C GLY A 62 -4.56 -12.21 23.23
N SER A 63 -4.00 -12.19 22.03
CA SER A 63 -3.07 -13.23 21.58
C SER A 63 -1.63 -13.08 22.12
N GLY A 64 -1.27 -11.91 22.64
CA GLY A 64 0.10 -11.58 23.03
C GLY A 64 1.08 -11.40 21.86
N GLN A 65 0.59 -11.32 20.62
CA GLN A 65 1.41 -11.12 19.42
C GLN A 65 1.89 -9.66 19.29
N GLN A 66 2.71 -9.37 18.27
CA GLN A 66 3.23 -8.02 18.01
C GLN A 66 2.06 -7.08 17.67
N SER A 67 2.06 -5.89 18.26
CA SER A 67 0.95 -4.94 18.13
C SER A 67 0.97 -4.20 16.80
N VAL A 68 -0.23 -3.97 16.26
CA VAL A 68 -0.45 -3.13 15.08
C VAL A 68 -1.28 -1.92 15.49
N THR A 69 -0.86 -0.74 15.08
CA THR A 69 -1.42 0.53 15.54
C THR A 69 -1.57 1.53 14.39
N GLY A 70 -2.21 2.66 14.68
CA GLY A 70 -2.30 3.81 13.79
C GLY A 70 -1.46 4.99 14.32
N VAL A 71 -0.56 5.54 13.51
CA VAL A 71 0.26 6.70 13.86
C VAL A 71 -0.01 7.91 12.97
N THR A 72 0.08 9.12 13.51
CA THR A 72 -0.07 10.36 12.72
C THR A 72 1.24 10.77 12.01
N THR A 73 2.38 10.28 12.50
CA THR A 73 3.71 10.58 11.96
C THR A 73 3.81 10.16 10.49
N VAL A 74 4.11 11.12 9.61
CA VAL A 74 4.21 10.88 8.17
C VAL A 74 5.49 10.14 7.80
N GLU A 75 6.62 10.53 8.39
CA GLU A 75 7.97 10.06 7.98
C GLU A 75 8.43 8.78 8.68
N ASP A 76 7.54 8.08 9.38
CA ASP A 76 7.92 6.87 10.13
C ASP A 76 8.18 5.68 9.18
N SER A 77 9.32 5.03 9.33
CA SER A 77 9.69 3.85 8.54
C SER A 77 8.93 2.59 8.97
N ASN A 78 8.43 2.55 10.21
CA ASN A 78 7.59 1.47 10.74
C ASN A 78 6.13 1.52 10.21
N SER A 79 5.85 2.42 9.27
CA SER A 79 4.57 2.48 8.57
C SER A 79 4.62 1.88 7.16
N TYR A 80 5.76 1.33 6.73
CA TYR A 80 5.89 0.70 5.43
C TYR A 80 5.45 -0.77 5.44
N TRP A 81 4.59 -1.12 4.48
CA TRP A 81 4.06 -2.45 4.28
C TRP A 81 4.30 -2.90 2.84
N SER A 82 4.89 -4.07 2.67
CA SER A 82 5.09 -4.73 1.38
C SER A 82 3.82 -5.48 0.97
N VAL A 83 3.33 -5.19 -0.23
CA VAL A 83 2.16 -5.86 -0.82
C VAL A 83 2.62 -7.14 -1.50
N ARG A 84 2.23 -8.30 -0.97
CA ARG A 84 2.63 -9.63 -1.48
C ARG A 84 1.42 -10.46 -1.87
N GLY A 85 1.64 -11.46 -2.72
CA GLY A 85 0.62 -12.48 -3.01
C GLY A 85 0.43 -13.47 -1.89
N THR A 86 -0.60 -14.28 -2.03
CA THR A 86 -0.85 -15.46 -1.20
C THR A 86 -0.23 -16.71 -1.82
N SER A 87 -0.15 -17.78 -1.03
CA SER A 87 0.33 -19.09 -1.49
C SER A 87 -0.69 -19.70 -2.45
N GLY A 88 -0.35 -19.76 -3.74
CA GLY A 88 -1.16 -20.44 -4.77
C GLY A 88 -1.67 -19.56 -5.91
N ILE A 89 -1.63 -18.23 -5.78
CA ILE A 89 -1.96 -17.29 -6.86
C ILE A 89 -0.73 -16.44 -7.19
N GLY A 90 -0.30 -16.49 -8.46
CA GLY A 90 0.86 -15.72 -8.93
C GLY A 90 0.65 -14.22 -8.80
N CYS A 91 1.31 -13.59 -7.82
CA CYS A 91 1.38 -12.14 -7.62
C CYS A 91 2.84 -11.75 -7.71
N HIS A 92 3.38 -11.81 -8.94
CA HIS A 92 4.77 -11.48 -9.19
C HIS A 92 4.97 -9.96 -9.09
N ARG A 93 6.19 -9.54 -8.75
CA ARG A 93 6.55 -8.13 -8.70
C ARG A 93 6.09 -7.41 -9.97
N GLY A 94 5.39 -6.29 -9.82
CA GLY A 94 4.85 -5.49 -10.93
C GLY A 94 3.47 -5.94 -11.44
N THR A 95 2.94 -7.10 -11.03
CA THR A 95 1.57 -7.50 -11.38
C THR A 95 0.55 -6.58 -10.69
N PRO A 96 -0.43 -5.99 -11.40
CA PRO A 96 -1.49 -5.19 -10.79
C PRO A 96 -2.32 -6.00 -9.80
N VAL A 97 -2.63 -5.43 -8.63
CA VAL A 97 -3.50 -6.06 -7.64
C VAL A 97 -4.96 -5.87 -8.08
N ARG A 98 -5.67 -6.98 -8.30
CA ARG A 98 -7.08 -6.94 -8.71
C ARG A 98 -8.01 -6.66 -7.52
N CYS A 99 -9.14 -6.00 -7.78
CA CYS A 99 -10.20 -5.94 -6.79
C CYS A 99 -10.76 -7.35 -6.53
N GLY A 100 -10.97 -7.71 -5.27
CA GLY A 100 -11.32 -9.04 -4.82
C GLY A 100 -10.14 -10.02 -4.71
N GLN A 101 -8.90 -9.58 -4.98
CA GLN A 101 -7.72 -10.43 -4.82
C GLN A 101 -7.31 -10.51 -3.35
N ASN A 102 -6.95 -11.72 -2.90
CA ASN A 102 -6.28 -11.91 -1.61
C ASN A 102 -4.80 -11.52 -1.72
N ILE A 103 -4.33 -10.79 -0.73
CA ILE A 103 -2.94 -10.37 -0.57
C ILE A 103 -2.47 -10.63 0.85
N ARG A 104 -1.16 -10.55 1.04
CA ARG A 104 -0.54 -10.36 2.36
C ARG A 104 0.10 -8.97 2.42
N LEU A 105 0.00 -8.34 3.59
CA LEU A 105 0.67 -7.08 3.89
C LEU A 105 1.78 -7.37 4.89
N THR A 106 3.03 -7.34 4.45
CA THR A 106 4.19 -7.65 5.31
C THR A 106 4.85 -6.36 5.79
N HIS A 107 4.92 -6.16 7.10
CA HIS A 107 5.62 -5.03 7.71
C HIS A 107 7.11 -5.10 7.39
N THR A 108 7.66 -4.04 6.77
CA THR A 108 9.01 -4.12 6.19
C THR A 108 10.11 -4.27 7.23
N ASN A 109 9.95 -3.64 8.40
CA ASN A 109 11.03 -3.61 9.40
C ASN A 109 11.09 -4.86 10.27
N THR A 110 9.97 -5.56 10.46
CA THR A 110 9.91 -6.77 11.31
C THR A 110 9.70 -8.05 10.52
N GLY A 111 9.46 -7.97 9.20
CA GLY A 111 9.19 -9.14 8.37
C GLY A 111 7.85 -9.83 8.68
N ARG A 112 7.01 -9.26 9.56
CA ARG A 112 5.77 -9.90 10.00
C ARG A 112 4.59 -9.53 9.12
N ASN A 113 3.67 -10.45 8.94
CA ASN A 113 2.43 -10.23 8.20
C ASN A 113 1.36 -9.57 9.08
N LEU A 114 0.55 -8.71 8.47
CA LEU A 114 -0.70 -8.25 9.05
C LEU A 114 -1.64 -9.44 9.23
N HIS A 115 -2.05 -9.69 10.46
CA HIS A 115 -2.71 -10.92 10.87
C HIS A 115 -3.99 -10.60 11.65
N SER A 116 -4.97 -11.49 11.59
CA SER A 116 -6.15 -11.38 12.44
C SER A 116 -6.80 -12.72 12.74
N HIS A 117 -7.55 -12.77 13.84
CA HIS A 117 -8.05 -14.01 14.44
C HIS A 117 -9.10 -13.69 15.50
N TYR A 118 -9.74 -14.73 16.06
CA TYR A 118 -10.80 -14.59 17.06
C TYR A 118 -10.29 -14.28 18.48
N PHE A 119 -9.40 -13.29 18.60
CA PHE A 119 -9.04 -12.66 19.89
C PHE A 119 -9.68 -11.28 19.99
N ALA A 120 -9.96 -10.84 21.22
CA ALA A 120 -10.43 -9.50 21.47
C ALA A 120 -9.28 -8.49 21.41
N SER A 121 -9.49 -7.39 20.70
CA SER A 121 -8.58 -6.25 20.62
C SER A 121 -8.45 -5.54 21.99
N PRO A 122 -7.27 -4.99 22.32
CA PRO A 122 -6.95 -4.60 23.69
C PRO A 122 -7.80 -3.49 24.31
N LEU A 123 -8.31 -2.54 23.52
CA LEU A 123 -8.99 -1.34 24.03
C LEU A 123 -10.49 -1.38 23.75
N SER A 124 -10.91 -1.81 22.57
CA SER A 124 -12.33 -1.76 22.16
C SER A 124 -13.04 -3.12 22.20
N SER A 125 -12.32 -4.22 22.44
CA SER A 125 -12.88 -5.59 22.40
C SER A 125 -13.51 -5.98 21.04
N ASN A 126 -13.18 -5.25 19.96
CA ASN A 126 -13.38 -5.71 18.57
C ASN A 126 -12.43 -6.87 18.24
N GLN A 127 -12.37 -7.34 16.99
CA GLN A 127 -11.44 -8.41 16.61
C GLN A 127 -10.00 -7.90 16.56
N GLU A 128 -9.07 -8.61 17.21
CA GLU A 128 -7.65 -8.24 17.28
C GLU A 128 -6.99 -8.29 15.90
N VAL A 129 -6.24 -7.24 15.57
CA VAL A 129 -5.31 -7.21 14.44
C VAL A 129 -3.89 -7.12 15.00
N SER A 130 -3.01 -7.97 14.52
CA SER A 130 -1.65 -8.14 15.03
C SER A 130 -0.64 -8.27 13.88
N ALA A 131 0.64 -8.33 14.22
CA ALA A 131 1.71 -8.70 13.30
C ALA A 131 2.27 -10.08 13.68
N PHE A 132 2.16 -11.04 12.76
CA PHE A 132 2.47 -12.45 12.98
C PHE A 132 3.45 -13.01 11.94
N GLY A 133 4.02 -14.18 12.22
CA GLY A 133 4.98 -14.82 11.33
C GLY A 133 6.38 -14.20 11.38
N GLU A 134 7.18 -14.52 10.37
CA GLU A 134 8.58 -14.11 10.23
C GLU A 134 8.95 -14.09 8.73
N ASP A 135 9.71 -13.10 8.26
CA ASP A 135 10.16 -12.96 6.86
C ASP A 135 9.07 -13.05 5.76
N GLY A 136 7.84 -12.69 6.10
CA GLY A 136 6.65 -12.76 5.25
C GLY A 136 6.00 -14.16 5.22
N GLU A 137 6.57 -15.12 5.92
CA GLU A 137 6.02 -16.46 6.12
C GLU A 137 5.08 -16.48 7.33
N GLY A 138 3.99 -17.21 7.18
CA GLY A 138 2.91 -17.33 8.15
C GLY A 138 1.79 -18.19 7.56
N ASP A 139 0.55 -17.99 7.98
CA ASP A 139 -0.56 -18.89 7.65
C ASP A 139 -1.68 -18.21 6.83
N HIS A 140 -2.86 -18.84 6.79
CA HIS A 140 -4.01 -18.36 6.02
C HIS A 140 -4.75 -17.20 6.72
N LEU A 141 -4.42 -16.91 7.98
CA LEU A 141 -4.94 -15.77 8.76
C LEU A 141 -4.13 -14.48 8.52
N ASP A 142 -3.14 -14.55 7.63
CA ASP A 142 -2.41 -13.38 7.10
C ASP A 142 -3.05 -12.81 5.82
N GLU A 143 -4.11 -13.44 5.32
CA GLU A 143 -4.71 -13.11 4.04
C GLU A 143 -5.82 -12.05 4.17
N TRP A 144 -5.73 -11.04 3.32
CA TRP A 144 -6.69 -9.95 3.23
C TRP A 144 -7.17 -9.77 1.79
N THR A 145 -8.48 -9.80 1.59
CA THR A 145 -9.12 -9.48 0.32
C THR A 145 -9.19 -7.96 0.12
N VAL A 146 -8.67 -7.46 -1.00
CA VAL A 146 -8.73 -6.03 -1.36
C VAL A 146 -10.09 -5.72 -1.95
N LEU A 147 -10.87 -4.87 -1.28
CA LEU A 147 -12.18 -4.42 -1.75
C LEU A 147 -12.09 -3.02 -2.35
N CYS A 148 -12.25 -2.93 -3.67
CA CYS A 148 -12.25 -1.70 -4.46
C CYS A 148 -13.35 -1.73 -5.53
N GLY A 149 -13.71 -0.56 -6.06
CA GLY A 149 -14.83 -0.39 -7.00
C GLY A 149 -14.49 -0.70 -8.46
N GLY A 150 -13.21 -0.68 -8.82
CA GLY A 150 -12.73 -0.96 -10.18
C GLY A 150 -12.39 -2.43 -10.45
N SER A 151 -11.58 -2.66 -11.49
CA SER A 151 -10.99 -3.98 -11.79
C SER A 151 -9.67 -4.21 -11.04
N VAL A 152 -8.95 -3.13 -10.75
CA VAL A 152 -7.65 -3.13 -10.05
C VAL A 152 -7.65 -2.03 -9.00
N TRP A 153 -6.84 -2.23 -7.96
CA TRP A 153 -6.64 -1.26 -6.90
C TRP A 153 -5.90 -0.02 -7.42
N GLN A 154 -6.64 1.07 -7.66
CA GLN A 154 -6.06 2.35 -8.06
C GLN A 154 -5.40 3.05 -6.85
N ARG A 155 -4.30 3.77 -7.09
CA ARG A 155 -3.53 4.43 -6.01
C ARG A 155 -4.30 5.57 -5.36
N ASP A 156 -5.10 6.29 -6.13
CA ASP A 156 -5.89 7.43 -5.66
C ASP A 156 -7.22 7.04 -5.03
N GLU A 157 -7.64 5.78 -5.17
CA GLU A 157 -8.87 5.22 -4.62
C GLU A 157 -8.74 4.88 -3.13
N SER A 158 -9.85 5.05 -2.40
CA SER A 158 -10.00 4.50 -1.04
C SER A 158 -10.58 3.10 -1.10
N VAL A 159 -9.89 2.14 -0.51
CA VAL A 159 -10.23 0.71 -0.52
C VAL A 159 -10.52 0.21 0.89
N ARG A 160 -10.98 -1.03 1.00
CA ARG A 160 -11.03 -1.75 2.27
C ARG A 160 -10.21 -3.03 2.19
N PHE A 161 -9.75 -3.51 3.34
CA PHE A 161 -9.12 -4.82 3.47
C PHE A 161 -10.02 -5.68 4.35
N GLN A 162 -10.58 -6.73 3.76
CA GLN A 162 -11.39 -7.72 4.46
C GLN A 162 -10.51 -8.91 4.81
N HIS A 163 -10.45 -9.28 6.08
CA HIS A 163 -9.74 -10.45 6.52
C HIS A 163 -10.42 -11.70 5.94
N THR A 164 -9.68 -12.52 5.18
CA THR A 164 -10.27 -13.62 4.41
C THR A 164 -10.97 -14.65 5.29
N ALA A 165 -10.40 -14.98 6.46
CA ALA A 165 -10.90 -16.06 7.30
C ALA A 165 -12.06 -15.67 8.24
N THR A 166 -12.21 -14.38 8.56
CA THR A 166 -13.24 -13.91 9.51
C THR A 166 -14.21 -12.88 8.91
N GLU A 167 -13.98 -12.49 7.65
CA GLU A 167 -14.76 -11.49 6.91
C GLU A 167 -14.76 -10.08 7.54
N ALA A 168 -13.96 -9.86 8.59
CA ALA A 168 -13.88 -8.61 9.31
C ALA A 168 -13.00 -7.59 8.57
N LEU A 169 -13.40 -6.32 8.60
CA LEU A 169 -12.75 -5.23 7.89
C LEU A 169 -11.71 -4.54 8.78
N LEU A 170 -10.48 -4.39 8.28
CA LEU A 170 -9.42 -3.62 8.92
C LEU A 170 -9.91 -2.19 9.20
N SER A 171 -9.87 -1.75 10.46
CA SER A 171 -10.56 -0.56 10.93
C SER A 171 -9.80 0.20 12.03
N VAL A 172 -10.18 1.46 12.23
CA VAL A 172 -9.75 2.32 13.36
C VAL A 172 -10.98 3.10 13.85
N THR A 173 -11.30 3.07 15.15
CA THR A 173 -12.48 3.79 15.71
C THR A 173 -12.13 5.02 16.55
N GLY A 174 -10.98 5.06 17.21
CA GLY A 174 -10.42 6.28 17.81
C GLY A 174 -9.68 6.10 19.14
N GLU A 175 -9.80 4.93 19.76
CA GLU A 175 -9.14 4.50 20.98
C GLU A 175 -7.63 4.65 20.83
N GLN A 176 -6.97 5.09 21.90
CA GLN A 176 -5.54 5.39 21.91
C GLN A 176 -4.86 4.68 23.06
N TYR A 177 -3.67 4.16 22.78
CA TYR A 177 -2.82 3.55 23.80
C TYR A 177 -2.17 4.59 24.70
N GLY A 178 -1.91 4.18 25.93
CA GLY A 178 -1.01 4.85 26.86
C GLY A 178 0.44 4.42 26.65
N ARG A 179 1.25 4.44 27.72
CA ARG A 179 2.64 3.96 27.66
C ARG A 179 2.71 2.46 27.31
N PRO A 180 3.77 1.99 26.61
CA PRO A 180 4.90 2.78 26.09
C PRO A 180 4.62 3.49 24.75
N ILE A 181 3.50 3.20 24.09
CA ILE A 181 3.14 3.68 22.74
C ILE A 181 2.07 4.79 22.78
N HIS A 182 2.33 5.78 23.62
CA HIS A 182 1.35 6.82 23.95
C HIS A 182 0.83 7.55 22.71
N GLY A 183 -0.50 7.62 22.58
CA GLY A 183 -1.19 8.37 21.52
C GLY A 183 -1.30 7.61 20.19
N GLN A 184 -0.72 6.42 20.07
CA GLN A 184 -0.99 5.56 18.91
C GLN A 184 -2.43 5.04 18.99
N ARG A 185 -3.12 4.99 17.85
CA ARG A 185 -4.51 4.51 17.78
C ARG A 185 -4.57 2.99 17.71
N GLU A 186 -5.59 2.41 18.30
CA GLU A 186 -5.92 1.01 18.11
C GLU A 186 -6.31 0.74 16.65
N VAL A 187 -5.70 -0.30 16.07
CA VAL A 187 -6.14 -0.92 14.83
C VAL A 187 -6.75 -2.26 15.18
N HIS A 188 -7.94 -2.52 14.65
CA HIS A 188 -8.70 -3.74 14.90
C HIS A 188 -9.51 -4.10 13.65
N ALA A 189 -10.26 -5.20 13.71
CA ALA A 189 -11.16 -5.59 12.63
C ALA A 189 -12.61 -5.60 13.11
N MET A 190 -13.51 -5.09 12.26
CA MET A 190 -14.95 -4.97 12.52
C MET A 190 -15.75 -5.69 11.45
N THR A 191 -16.79 -6.41 11.83
CA THR A 191 -17.71 -7.07 10.87
C THR A 191 -18.61 -6.07 10.14
N SER A 192 -18.92 -4.94 10.77
CA SER A 192 -19.74 -3.89 10.16
C SER A 192 -18.89 -2.94 9.30
N SER A 193 -19.35 -2.73 8.06
CA SER A 193 -18.77 -1.72 7.19
C SER A 193 -19.11 -0.32 7.68
N SER A 194 -18.11 0.57 7.72
CA SER A 194 -18.29 1.96 8.12
C SER A 194 -17.23 2.86 7.48
N GLN A 195 -17.20 4.14 7.84
CA GLN A 195 -16.14 5.07 7.43
C GLN A 195 -14.79 4.74 8.07
N HIS A 196 -14.78 3.94 9.13
CA HIS A 196 -13.59 3.53 9.88
C HIS A 196 -12.71 2.53 9.13
N SER A 197 -13.26 1.84 8.12
CA SER A 197 -12.58 0.77 7.39
C SER A 197 -12.01 1.19 6.03
N TYR A 198 -12.08 2.48 5.68
CA TYR A 198 -11.48 2.99 4.44
C TYR A 198 -10.02 3.34 4.62
N TRP A 199 -9.20 2.78 3.72
CA TRP A 199 -7.76 2.98 3.66
C TRP A 199 -7.35 3.46 2.28
N LYS A 200 -6.27 4.23 2.22
CA LYS A 200 -5.68 4.69 0.95
C LYS A 200 -4.20 4.37 0.93
N ALA A 201 -3.72 3.85 -0.20
CA ALA A 201 -2.29 3.69 -0.44
C ALA A 201 -1.66 5.07 -0.64
N MET A 202 -0.71 5.41 0.23
CA MET A 202 0.02 6.67 0.21
C MET A 202 1.52 6.35 0.27
N GLU A 203 2.36 7.34 -0.02
CA GLU A 203 3.79 7.38 0.37
C GLU A 203 4.51 6.04 0.25
N GLY A 204 5.20 5.81 -0.86
CA GLY A 204 5.84 4.52 -1.05
C GLY A 204 6.54 4.35 -2.39
N ILE A 205 7.09 3.16 -2.57
CA ILE A 205 7.74 2.72 -3.80
C ILE A 205 6.77 1.81 -4.53
N PHE A 206 6.22 2.33 -5.62
CA PHE A 206 5.29 1.60 -6.49
C PHE A 206 6.08 0.89 -7.59
N MET A 207 5.94 -0.43 -7.67
CA MET A 207 6.65 -1.21 -8.67
C MET A 207 6.03 -0.97 -10.05
N LYS A 208 6.87 -0.68 -11.04
CA LYS A 208 6.43 -0.57 -12.43
C LYS A 208 5.79 -1.88 -12.88
N PRO A 209 4.73 -1.81 -13.70
CA PRO A 209 4.16 -3.00 -14.32
C PRO A 209 5.21 -3.76 -15.10
N SER A 210 5.22 -5.08 -14.99
CA SER A 210 6.09 -5.94 -15.78
C SER A 210 5.67 -5.86 -17.25
N GLU A 211 6.60 -5.52 -18.15
CA GLU A 211 6.37 -5.63 -19.60
C GLU A 211 6.33 -7.11 -20.00
N THR A 212 5.19 -7.75 -19.79
CA THR A 212 4.92 -9.09 -20.30
C THR A 212 3.60 -9.07 -21.07
N GLY A 213 3.57 -8.28 -22.14
CA GLY A 213 2.79 -8.63 -23.32
C GLY A 213 3.62 -9.58 -24.17
N HIS A 214 3.06 -10.74 -24.53
CA HIS A 214 3.63 -11.74 -25.43
C HIS A 214 5.05 -12.24 -25.08
N LYS A 215 5.16 -13.14 -24.10
CA LYS A 215 6.26 -14.11 -24.10
C LYS A 215 5.70 -15.45 -24.52
N ASP A 216 5.79 -15.73 -25.81
CA ASP A 216 5.76 -17.11 -26.31
C ASP A 216 6.86 -17.88 -25.57
N PHE A 217 6.46 -18.98 -24.93
CA PHE A 217 7.37 -19.92 -24.30
C PHE A 217 8.19 -20.62 -25.39
N SER A 218 9.31 -20.01 -25.79
CA SER A 218 10.45 -20.74 -26.33
C SER A 218 11.60 -20.58 -25.35
N SER A 219 11.86 -21.66 -24.62
CA SER A 219 12.95 -21.78 -23.66
C SER A 219 14.30 -21.74 -24.38
N SER A 220 15.08 -20.67 -24.20
CA SER A 220 16.53 -20.73 -24.35
C SER A 220 17.15 -20.99 -22.98
N ILE A 221 17.61 -22.22 -22.77
CA ILE A 221 18.46 -22.62 -21.64
C ILE A 221 19.78 -21.84 -21.79
N HIS A 222 20.08 -20.94 -20.84
CA HIS A 222 21.42 -20.42 -20.64
C HIS A 222 22.01 -21.07 -19.39
N THR A 223 22.84 -22.08 -19.60
CA THR A 223 23.88 -22.50 -18.64
C THR A 223 25.08 -21.61 -18.85
N GLU A 224 25.58 -20.96 -17.80
CA GLU A 224 26.96 -20.51 -17.75
C GLU A 224 27.60 -20.96 -16.44
N PHE A 225 28.90 -21.24 -16.58
CA PHE A 225 29.81 -21.98 -15.72
C PHE A 225 30.28 -21.19 -14.50
#